data_AF-F0R4I7-F1
#
_entry.id   AF-F0R4I7-F1
#
_cell.length_a   1.000
_cell.length_b   1.000
_cell.length_c   1.000
_cell.angle_alpha   90.00
_cell.angle_beta   90.00
_cell.angle_gamma   90.00
#
_symmetry.space_group_name_H-M   'P 1'
#
loop_
_entity.id
_entity.type
_entity.pdbx_description
1 polymer ?
#
loop_
_entity_poly.entity_id
_entity_poly.type
_entity_poly.pdbx_seq_one_letter_code
_entity_poly.pdbx_strand_id
1 'polypeptide(L)'
;MFYIPFVYAIKTRFLRRSKLGVLVWGTEYLIPVLLAMYLANQEAFFTIQTLLSLVGVYNFYEIGYIQNDCETIKKEKHPTLRISPSGLAYYEKYKVIIYGFRLVIGVLLSCIFIYWNVSYVVILSFWSIIPIYMLYNGIRGRINLYFIVVLTAYRYCMPLFLFTSTYSQNWGISILVLFLSYPIIKLIEICSGGKGLPQERWTKFFMSHYDKRFSFRIKYYVTLSIGICLFLLYLGTSIQFCIIPFYFFLLRLGQVNMPKLGAR
;
A
#
# COMPACT_ATOMS: atom_id res chain seq x y z
N MET A 1 -13.75 -14.21 8.21
CA MET A 1 -12.59 -13.46 7.70
C MET A 1 -12.96 -12.45 6.62
N PHE A 2 -13.93 -12.76 5.74
CA PHE A 2 -14.32 -11.88 4.63
C PHE A 2 -14.94 -10.54 5.05
N TYR A 3 -15.56 -10.47 6.24
CA TYR A 3 -16.34 -9.31 6.68
C TYR A 3 -15.54 -8.26 7.46
N ILE A 4 -14.52 -8.68 8.22
CA ILE A 4 -13.82 -7.79 9.15
C ILE A 4 -12.57 -7.22 8.45
N PRO A 5 -12.41 -5.88 8.38
CA PRO A 5 -11.20 -5.24 7.88
C PRO A 5 -9.92 -5.78 8.54
N PHE A 6 -8.84 -5.83 7.77
CA PHE A 6 -7.52 -6.40 8.13
C PHE A 6 -7.46 -7.91 8.32
N VAL A 7 -8.54 -8.56 8.80
CA VAL A 7 -8.52 -10.00 9.11
C VAL A 7 -8.24 -10.84 7.86
N TYR A 8 -8.77 -10.42 6.71
CA TYR A 8 -8.53 -11.12 5.46
C TYR A 8 -7.07 -11.02 5.02
N ALA A 9 -6.48 -9.81 5.06
CA ALA A 9 -5.09 -9.57 4.70
C ALA A 9 -4.12 -10.30 5.66
N ILE A 10 -4.38 -10.28 6.96
CA ILE A 10 -3.57 -10.97 7.96
C ILE A 10 -3.50 -12.47 7.65
N LYS A 11 -4.65 -13.11 7.43
CA LYS A 11 -4.72 -14.57 7.20
C LYS A 11 -4.17 -14.99 5.84
N THR A 12 -4.50 -14.25 4.78
CA THR A 12 -4.19 -14.69 3.40
C THR A 12 -2.88 -14.13 2.83
N ARG A 13 -2.35 -13.04 3.39
CA ARG A 13 -1.13 -12.37 2.92
C ARG A 13 -0.02 -12.43 3.94
N PHE A 14 -0.24 -11.90 5.14
CA PHE A 14 0.85 -11.63 6.08
C PHE A 14 1.36 -12.93 6.69
N LEU A 15 0.50 -13.68 7.37
CA LEU A 15 0.89 -14.93 8.06
C LEU A 15 1.28 -16.05 7.10
N ARG A 16 0.83 -15.98 5.84
CA ARG A 16 1.19 -16.97 4.82
C ARG A 16 2.61 -16.77 4.28
N ARG A 17 3.12 -15.53 4.29
CA ARG A 17 4.49 -15.23 3.84
C ARG A 17 5.52 -15.68 4.89
N SER A 18 5.24 -15.43 6.17
CA SER A 18 6.05 -15.89 7.29
C SER A 18 5.29 -15.73 8.60
N LYS A 19 5.70 -16.45 9.66
CA LYS A 19 5.17 -16.25 11.02
C LYS A 19 5.35 -14.81 11.51
N LEU A 20 6.39 -14.12 11.02
CA LEU A 20 6.67 -12.70 11.29
C LEU A 20 6.04 -11.75 10.27
N GLY A 21 5.16 -12.22 9.38
CA GLY A 21 4.65 -11.41 8.28
C GLY A 21 3.84 -10.19 8.72
N VAL A 22 3.19 -10.25 9.89
CA VAL A 22 2.51 -9.10 10.50
C VAL A 22 3.52 -8.05 10.95
N LEU A 23 4.65 -8.46 11.53
CA LEU A 23 5.73 -7.55 11.91
C LEU A 23 6.35 -6.88 10.68
N VAL A 24 6.61 -7.65 9.61
CA VAL A 24 7.11 -7.10 8.33
C VAL A 24 6.11 -6.13 7.73
N TRP A 25 4.82 -6.44 7.79
CA TRP A 25 3.77 -5.51 7.37
C TRP A 25 3.77 -4.24 8.23
N GLY A 26 3.90 -4.38 9.55
CA GLY A 26 3.96 -3.26 10.48
C GLY A 26 5.11 -2.32 10.17
N THR A 27 6.31 -2.87 9.94
CA THR A 27 7.51 -2.06 9.63
C THR A 27 7.53 -1.51 8.21
N GLU A 28 7.06 -2.26 7.21
CA GLU A 28 7.08 -1.75 5.83
C GLU A 28 5.92 -0.80 5.51
N TYR A 29 4.77 -0.93 6.21
CA TYR A 29 3.56 -0.17 5.91
C TYR A 29 3.05 0.66 7.08
N LEU A 30 2.72 0.03 8.21
CA LEU A 30 1.97 0.70 9.28
C LEU A 30 2.78 1.85 9.88
N ILE A 31 4.04 1.60 10.26
CA ILE A 31 4.93 2.60 10.86
C ILE A 31 5.16 3.78 9.91
N PRO A 32 5.55 3.60 8.64
CA PRO A 32 5.72 4.72 7.70
C PRO A 32 4.47 5.55 7.47
N VAL A 33 3.29 4.92 7.37
CA VAL A 33 2.02 5.63 7.18
C VAL A 33 1.67 6.43 8.43
N LEU A 34 1.79 5.83 9.62
CA LEU A 34 1.59 6.50 10.89
C LEU A 34 2.57 7.67 11.06
N LEU A 35 3.85 7.48 10.74
CA LEU A 35 4.83 8.56 10.78
C LEU A 35 4.47 9.70 9.83
N ALA A 36 4.02 9.39 8.60
CA ALA A 36 3.59 10.41 7.65
C ALA A 36 2.36 11.19 8.13
N MET A 37 1.41 10.51 8.81
CA MET A 37 0.25 11.14 9.42
C MET A 37 0.64 12.04 10.59
N TYR A 38 1.53 11.57 11.46
CA TYR A 38 2.09 12.37 12.56
C TYR A 38 2.79 13.63 12.07
N LEU A 39 3.68 13.49 11.09
CA LEU A 39 4.42 14.63 10.53
C LEU A 39 3.52 15.61 9.78
N ALA A 40 2.44 15.13 9.17
CA ALA A 40 1.47 16.01 8.52
C ALA A 40 0.62 16.78 9.54
N ASN A 41 0.23 16.17 10.65
CA ASN A 41 -0.59 16.81 11.68
C ASN A 41 -0.31 16.20 13.06
N GLN A 42 0.60 16.84 13.81
CA GLN A 42 1.06 16.34 15.11
C GLN A 42 -0.05 16.39 16.16
N GLU A 43 -0.86 17.45 16.17
CA GLU A 43 -1.90 17.68 17.18
C GLU A 43 -3.03 16.65 17.11
N ALA A 44 -3.40 16.22 15.90
CA ALA A 44 -4.53 15.29 15.69
C ALA A 44 -4.11 13.81 15.56
N PHE A 45 -2.81 13.48 15.63
CA PHE A 45 -2.30 12.16 15.21
C PHE A 45 -2.90 10.97 15.98
N PHE A 46 -3.15 11.11 17.28
CA PHE A 46 -3.68 10.03 18.12
C PHE A 46 -5.22 10.01 18.23
N THR A 47 -5.91 10.65 17.30
CA THR A 47 -7.38 10.65 17.27
C THR A 47 -7.94 9.34 16.69
N ILE A 48 -9.22 9.10 16.97
CA ILE A 48 -10.01 8.02 16.33
C ILE A 48 -9.99 8.12 14.79
N GLN A 49 -9.73 9.30 14.25
CA GLN A 49 -9.67 9.59 12.81
C GLN A 49 -8.54 8.81 12.13
N THR A 50 -7.37 8.72 12.76
CA THR A 50 -6.22 7.94 12.27
C THR A 50 -6.55 6.47 12.13
N LEU A 51 -7.22 5.89 13.13
CA LEU A 51 -7.61 4.48 13.11
C LEU A 51 -8.69 4.22 12.06
N LEU A 52 -9.70 5.08 11.97
CA LEU A 52 -10.79 4.91 11.02
C LEU A 52 -10.34 5.11 9.57
N SER A 53 -9.37 5.98 9.29
CA SER A 53 -8.82 6.13 7.93
C SER A 53 -8.06 4.88 7.48
N LEU A 54 -7.28 4.26 8.37
CA LEU A 54 -6.62 2.98 8.11
C LEU A 54 -7.63 1.84 7.89
N VAL A 55 -8.64 1.74 8.76
CA VAL A 55 -9.73 0.76 8.65
C VAL A 55 -10.50 0.92 7.35
N GLY A 56 -10.85 2.15 6.97
CA GLY A 56 -11.57 2.44 5.74
C GLY A 56 -10.80 2.00 4.50
N VAL A 57 -9.52 2.34 4.42
CA VAL A 57 -8.69 1.95 3.28
C VAL A 57 -8.55 0.43 3.21
N TYR A 58 -8.30 -0.28 4.33
CA TYR A 58 -8.25 -1.75 4.29
C TYR A 58 -9.60 -2.39 4.01
N ASN A 59 -10.71 -1.76 4.40
CA ASN A 59 -12.04 -2.28 4.11
C ASN A 59 -12.25 -2.48 2.59
N PHE A 60 -11.92 -1.48 1.79
CA PHE A 60 -12.04 -1.57 0.33
C PHE A 60 -10.84 -2.23 -0.34
N TYR A 61 -9.64 -2.04 0.18
CA TYR A 61 -8.45 -2.67 -0.39
C TYR A 61 -8.54 -4.22 -0.30
N GLU A 62 -9.18 -4.75 0.74
CA GLU A 62 -9.46 -6.17 0.86
C GLU A 62 -10.54 -6.69 -0.11
N ILE A 63 -11.47 -5.86 -0.60
CA ILE A 63 -12.41 -6.25 -1.67
C ILE A 63 -11.62 -6.70 -2.90
N GLY A 64 -10.62 -5.91 -3.29
CA GLY A 64 -9.74 -6.24 -4.41
C GLY A 64 -8.96 -7.54 -4.21
N TYR A 65 -8.55 -7.82 -2.96
CA TYR A 65 -7.89 -9.08 -2.61
C TYR A 65 -8.84 -10.28 -2.64
N ILE A 66 -10.05 -10.13 -2.13
CA ILE A 66 -11.08 -11.18 -2.15
C ILE A 66 -11.43 -11.51 -3.61
N GLN A 67 -11.70 -10.49 -4.44
CA GLN A 67 -11.96 -10.69 -5.85
C GLN A 67 -10.79 -11.37 -6.55
N ASN A 68 -9.55 -10.94 -6.28
CA ASN A 68 -8.37 -11.56 -6.86
C ASN A 68 -8.24 -13.04 -6.50
N ASP A 69 -8.49 -13.39 -5.24
CA ASP A 69 -8.25 -14.74 -4.72
C ASP A 69 -9.42 -15.70 -4.92
N CYS A 70 -10.62 -15.19 -5.25
CA CYS A 70 -11.83 -15.99 -5.42
C CYS A 70 -12.32 -16.02 -6.88
N GLU A 71 -12.37 -14.88 -7.57
CA GLU A 71 -12.95 -14.80 -8.92
C GLU A 71 -11.87 -14.82 -9.99
N THR A 72 -10.83 -14.03 -9.80
CA THR A 72 -9.78 -13.82 -10.78
C THR A 72 -8.94 -15.08 -11.01
N ILE A 73 -8.74 -15.90 -9.96
CA ILE A 73 -8.07 -17.22 -10.07
C ILE A 73 -8.77 -18.19 -11.03
N LYS A 74 -10.09 -18.09 -11.21
CA LYS A 74 -10.87 -18.98 -12.09
C LYS A 74 -10.51 -18.80 -13.57
N LYS A 75 -9.89 -17.66 -13.91
CA LYS A 75 -9.46 -17.30 -15.26
C LYS A 75 -7.96 -17.54 -15.48
N GLU A 76 -7.22 -17.96 -14.46
CA GLU A 76 -5.76 -18.16 -14.52
C GLU A 76 -5.42 -19.61 -14.87
N LYS A 77 -4.42 -19.81 -15.74
CA LYS A 77 -3.89 -21.16 -16.04
C LYS A 77 -3.21 -21.80 -14.83
N HIS A 78 -2.50 -20.99 -14.05
CA HIS A 78 -1.75 -21.43 -12.86
C HIS A 78 -2.08 -20.51 -11.67
N PRO A 79 -3.23 -20.72 -11.01
CA PRO A 79 -3.69 -19.82 -9.98
C PRO A 79 -2.87 -19.91 -8.69
N THR A 80 -2.59 -18.75 -8.09
CA THR A 80 -2.03 -18.72 -6.73
C THR A 80 -3.17 -18.90 -5.72
N LEU A 81 -3.42 -20.15 -5.31
CA LEU A 81 -4.47 -20.46 -4.33
C LEU A 81 -4.07 -19.93 -2.95
N ARG A 82 -4.88 -19.05 -2.34
CA ARG A 82 -4.62 -18.44 -1.01
C ARG A 82 -5.68 -18.71 0.05
N ILE A 83 -6.80 -19.28 -0.36
CA ILE A 83 -7.93 -19.65 0.49
C ILE A 83 -8.08 -21.17 0.44
N SER A 84 -8.54 -21.78 1.53
CA SER A 84 -8.88 -23.20 1.54
C SER A 84 -10.09 -23.49 0.65
N PRO A 85 -10.27 -24.74 0.18
CA PRO A 85 -11.45 -25.13 -0.58
C PRO A 85 -12.77 -24.83 0.14
N SER A 86 -12.83 -25.09 1.46
CA SER A 86 -13.99 -24.75 2.29
C SER A 86 -14.27 -23.24 2.36
N GLY A 87 -13.22 -22.42 2.41
CA GLY A 87 -13.34 -20.96 2.38
C GLY A 87 -13.83 -20.45 1.03
N LEU A 88 -13.41 -21.08 -0.07
CA LEU A 88 -13.90 -20.75 -1.40
C LEU A 88 -15.37 -21.16 -1.60
N ALA A 89 -15.77 -22.34 -1.11
CA ALA A 89 -17.17 -22.77 -1.11
C ALA A 89 -18.07 -21.82 -0.30
N TYR A 90 -17.60 -21.38 0.88
CA TYR A 90 -18.30 -20.36 1.66
C TYR A 90 -18.42 -19.04 0.90
N TYR A 91 -17.33 -18.59 0.25
CA TYR A 91 -17.36 -17.39 -0.58
C TYR A 91 -18.40 -17.50 -1.70
N GLU A 92 -18.43 -18.59 -2.47
CA GLU A 92 -19.38 -18.75 -3.57
C GLU A 92 -20.84 -18.65 -3.11
N LYS A 93 -21.13 -19.23 -1.93
CA LYS A 93 -22.46 -19.18 -1.33
C LYS A 93 -22.87 -17.78 -0.87
N TYR A 94 -21.92 -16.95 -0.41
CA TYR A 94 -22.21 -15.69 0.28
C TYR A 94 -21.59 -14.43 -0.35
N LYS A 95 -21.03 -14.49 -1.56
CA LYS A 95 -20.27 -13.39 -2.17
C LYS A 95 -21.02 -12.05 -2.22
N VAL A 96 -22.33 -12.07 -2.52
CA VAL A 96 -23.16 -10.85 -2.55
C VAL A 96 -23.22 -10.20 -1.17
N ILE A 97 -23.42 -11.01 -0.12
CA ILE A 97 -23.48 -10.54 1.27
C ILE A 97 -22.10 -10.04 1.72
N ILE A 98 -21.01 -10.74 1.33
CA ILE A 98 -19.64 -10.32 1.63
C ILE A 98 -19.35 -8.93 1.07
N TYR A 99 -19.59 -8.70 -0.22
CA TYR A 99 -19.33 -7.40 -0.83
C TYR A 99 -20.31 -6.34 -0.32
N GLY A 100 -21.61 -6.67 -0.20
CA GLY A 100 -22.61 -5.75 0.35
C GLY A 100 -22.25 -5.25 1.74
N PHE A 101 -21.81 -6.13 2.63
CA PHE A 101 -21.36 -5.75 3.98
C PHE A 101 -20.16 -4.79 3.95
N ARG A 102 -19.19 -5.03 3.07
CA ARG A 102 -18.03 -4.14 2.90
C ARG A 102 -18.43 -2.77 2.37
N LEU A 103 -19.40 -2.71 1.45
CA LEU A 103 -19.95 -1.45 0.96
C LEU A 103 -20.69 -0.69 2.06
N VAL A 104 -21.49 -1.38 2.88
CA VAL A 104 -22.17 -0.77 4.04
C VAL A 104 -21.16 -0.17 5.02
N ILE A 105 -20.09 -0.88 5.38
CA ILE A 105 -19.00 -0.31 6.20
C ILE A 105 -18.42 0.95 5.53
N GLY A 106 -18.19 0.89 4.21
CA GLY A 106 -17.69 2.02 3.45
C GLY A 106 -18.58 3.25 3.48
N VAL A 107 -19.91 3.06 3.39
CA VAL A 107 -20.91 4.12 3.50
C VAL A 107 -20.89 4.71 4.91
N LEU A 108 -20.92 3.87 5.95
CA LEU A 108 -20.86 4.33 7.35
C LEU A 108 -19.60 5.15 7.63
N LEU A 109 -18.43 4.68 7.15
CA LEU A 109 -17.18 5.42 7.27
C LEU A 109 -17.20 6.73 6.49
N SER A 110 -17.81 6.75 5.29
CA SER A 110 -17.98 7.99 4.51
C SER A 110 -18.82 9.01 5.27
N CYS A 111 -19.92 8.60 5.89
CA CYS A 111 -20.73 9.48 6.74
C CYS A 111 -19.92 10.06 7.90
N ILE A 112 -19.09 9.25 8.55
CA ILE A 112 -18.19 9.70 9.63
C ILE A 112 -17.16 10.71 9.09
N PHE A 113 -16.55 10.45 7.93
CA PHE A 113 -15.59 11.37 7.32
C PHE A 113 -16.24 12.70 6.91
N ILE A 114 -17.48 12.69 6.40
CA ILE A 114 -18.25 13.90 6.10
C ILE A 114 -18.50 14.70 7.38
N TYR A 115 -18.88 14.03 8.46
CA TYR A 115 -19.06 14.67 9.77
C TYR A 115 -17.77 15.34 10.27
N TRP A 116 -16.60 14.81 9.93
CA TRP A 116 -15.29 15.44 10.18
C TRP A 116 -14.86 16.45 9.11
N ASN A 117 -15.79 16.92 8.28
CA ASN A 117 -15.56 17.89 7.22
C ASN A 117 -14.55 17.44 6.15
N VAL A 118 -14.37 16.13 5.94
CA VAL A 118 -13.61 15.62 4.79
C VAL A 118 -14.40 15.93 3.52
N SER A 119 -13.74 16.53 2.52
CA SER A 119 -14.41 16.99 1.31
C SER A 119 -14.97 15.82 0.47
N TYR A 120 -16.05 16.09 -0.26
CA TYR A 120 -16.67 15.09 -1.15
C TYR A 120 -15.69 14.56 -2.21
N VAL A 121 -14.74 15.37 -2.68
CA VAL A 121 -13.71 14.94 -3.64
C VAL A 121 -12.78 13.89 -3.03
N VAL A 122 -12.38 14.07 -1.77
CA VAL A 122 -11.57 13.09 -1.04
C VAL A 122 -12.37 11.80 -0.82
N ILE A 123 -13.67 11.90 -0.54
CA ILE A 123 -14.54 10.72 -0.37
C ILE A 123 -14.73 9.99 -1.71
N LEU A 124 -14.94 10.69 -2.82
CA LEU A 124 -14.99 10.06 -4.15
C LEU A 124 -13.67 9.35 -4.46
N SER A 125 -12.55 9.97 -4.09
CA SER A 125 -11.22 9.34 -4.18
C SER A 125 -11.14 8.10 -3.29
N PHE A 126 -11.70 8.12 -2.08
CA PHE A 126 -11.82 6.96 -1.18
C PHE A 126 -12.59 5.78 -1.81
N TRP A 127 -13.61 6.05 -2.63
CA TRP A 127 -14.38 5.00 -3.31
C TRP A 127 -13.71 4.50 -4.61
N SER A 128 -12.88 5.33 -5.24
CA SER A 128 -12.23 5.02 -6.53
C SER A 128 -11.34 3.77 -6.53
N ILE A 129 -10.89 3.30 -5.35
CA ILE A 129 -10.09 2.07 -5.26
C ILE A 129 -10.83 0.84 -5.76
N ILE A 130 -12.17 0.81 -5.66
CA ILE A 130 -12.99 -0.31 -6.12
C ILE A 130 -12.87 -0.46 -7.64
N PRO A 131 -13.23 0.54 -8.47
CA PRO A 131 -13.05 0.42 -9.92
C PRO A 131 -11.58 0.25 -10.33
N ILE A 132 -10.62 0.87 -9.63
CA ILE A 132 -9.18 0.66 -9.90
C ILE A 132 -8.80 -0.81 -9.70
N TYR A 133 -9.29 -1.44 -8.62
CA TYR A 133 -9.05 -2.87 -8.39
C TYR A 133 -9.73 -3.75 -9.43
N MET A 134 -10.94 -3.41 -9.86
CA MET A 134 -11.64 -4.14 -10.92
C MET A 134 -10.84 -4.12 -12.22
N LEU A 135 -10.28 -2.96 -12.60
CA LEU A 135 -9.39 -2.82 -13.76
C LEU A 135 -8.11 -3.65 -13.58
N TYR A 136 -7.44 -3.52 -12.43
CA TYR A 136 -6.24 -4.29 -12.14
C TYR A 136 -6.49 -5.81 -12.20
N ASN A 137 -7.59 -6.29 -11.62
CA ASN A 137 -7.94 -7.70 -11.59
C ASN A 137 -8.44 -8.22 -12.94
N GLY A 138 -8.96 -7.35 -13.81
CA GLY A 138 -9.41 -7.67 -15.16
C GLY A 138 -8.28 -7.71 -16.20
N ILE A 139 -7.23 -6.90 -16.03
CA ILE A 139 -6.13 -6.78 -17.00
C ILE A 139 -4.97 -7.71 -16.64
N ARG A 140 -4.46 -8.44 -17.64
CA ARG A 140 -3.26 -9.29 -17.54
C ARG A 140 -2.10 -8.77 -18.37
N GLY A 141 -0.89 -9.18 -18.03
CA GLY A 141 0.33 -8.82 -18.73
C GLY A 141 1.01 -7.57 -18.15
N ARG A 142 1.80 -6.87 -18.97
CA ARG A 142 2.69 -5.78 -18.53
C ARG A 142 1.93 -4.60 -17.90
N ILE A 143 0.76 -4.27 -18.41
CA ILE A 143 -0.07 -3.16 -17.90
C ILE A 143 -0.45 -3.38 -16.42
N ASN A 144 -0.67 -4.64 -16.02
CA ASN A 144 -0.94 -5.00 -14.63
C ASN A 144 0.18 -4.54 -13.67
N LEU A 145 1.44 -4.51 -14.13
CA LEU A 145 2.58 -4.08 -13.32
C LEU A 145 2.45 -2.60 -12.90
N TYR A 146 1.99 -1.75 -13.81
CA TYR A 146 1.80 -0.32 -13.56
C TYR A 146 0.60 -0.05 -12.64
N PHE A 147 -0.47 -0.82 -12.75
CA PHE A 147 -1.59 -0.70 -11.79
C PHE A 147 -1.17 -1.02 -10.35
N ILE A 148 -0.11 -1.81 -10.13
CA ILE A 148 0.37 -2.07 -8.77
C ILE A 148 0.92 -0.82 -8.11
N VAL A 149 1.54 0.10 -8.86
CA VAL A 149 1.98 1.37 -8.27
C VAL A 149 0.78 2.21 -7.86
N VAL A 150 -0.29 2.22 -8.67
CA VAL A 150 -1.54 2.94 -8.35
C VAL A 150 -2.16 2.37 -7.07
N LEU A 151 -2.32 1.04 -6.99
CA LEU A 151 -2.87 0.37 -5.81
C LEU A 151 -2.00 0.55 -4.56
N THR A 152 -0.67 0.52 -4.72
CA THR A 152 0.27 0.73 -3.61
C THR A 152 0.23 2.18 -3.15
N ALA A 153 0.27 3.14 -4.06
CA ALA A 153 0.12 4.55 -3.76
C ALA A 153 -1.18 4.82 -3.02
N TYR A 154 -2.27 4.23 -3.49
CA TYR A 154 -3.56 4.31 -2.84
C TYR A 154 -3.51 3.83 -1.38
N ARG A 155 -2.97 2.62 -1.17
CA ARG A 155 -2.89 2.02 0.17
C ARG A 155 -2.08 2.86 1.17
N TYR A 156 -1.01 3.50 0.71
CA TYR A 156 -0.12 4.32 1.54
C TYR A 156 -0.63 5.75 1.73
N CYS A 157 -1.15 6.38 0.68
CA CYS A 157 -1.46 7.82 0.68
C CYS A 157 -2.92 8.11 1.04
N MET A 158 -3.87 7.21 0.76
CA MET A 158 -5.28 7.46 1.05
C MET A 158 -5.60 7.60 2.55
N PRO A 159 -5.02 6.80 3.48
CA PRO A 159 -5.26 7.00 4.92
C PRO A 159 -4.81 8.38 5.39
N LEU A 160 -3.67 8.85 4.87
CA LEU A 160 -3.14 10.18 5.12
C LEU A 160 -4.05 11.26 4.55
N PHE A 161 -4.55 11.08 3.33
CA PHE A 161 -5.41 12.05 2.67
C PHE A 161 -6.78 12.18 3.36
N LEU A 162 -7.36 11.06 3.81
CA LEU A 162 -8.58 11.05 4.64
C LEU A 162 -8.39 11.75 5.99
N PHE A 163 -7.21 11.62 6.58
CA PHE A 163 -6.91 12.18 7.90
C PHE A 163 -6.55 13.67 7.85
N THR A 164 -5.80 14.11 6.83
CA THR A 164 -5.13 15.42 6.86
C THR A 164 -5.72 16.47 5.92
N SER A 165 -6.58 16.07 4.97
CA SER A 165 -7.12 16.98 3.95
C SER A 165 -7.89 18.18 4.50
N THR A 166 -8.44 18.06 5.72
CA THR A 166 -9.19 19.14 6.37
C THR A 166 -8.31 20.04 7.26
N TYR A 167 -7.21 19.51 7.81
CA TYR A 167 -6.56 20.11 9.00
C TYR A 167 -5.07 20.44 8.85
N SER A 168 -4.41 19.97 7.80
CA SER A 168 -2.96 20.17 7.63
C SER A 168 -2.65 21.05 6.44
N GLN A 169 -1.62 21.89 6.52
CA GLN A 169 -1.03 22.58 5.36
C GLN A 169 0.06 21.73 4.68
N ASN A 170 0.61 20.72 5.38
CA ASN A 170 1.75 19.92 4.92
C ASN A 170 1.35 18.56 4.32
N TRP A 171 0.05 18.28 4.15
CA TRP A 171 -0.43 17.00 3.64
C TRP A 171 0.18 16.63 2.28
N GLY A 172 0.35 17.61 1.39
CA GLY A 172 0.91 17.40 0.05
C GLY A 172 2.37 16.92 0.10
N ILE A 173 3.16 17.51 1.00
CA ILE A 173 4.57 17.11 1.22
C ILE A 173 4.63 15.70 1.81
N SER A 174 3.81 15.39 2.81
CA SER A 174 3.75 14.03 3.37
C SER A 174 3.36 12.98 2.33
N ILE A 175 2.37 13.26 1.48
CA ILE A 175 1.98 12.36 0.38
C ILE A 175 3.14 12.17 -0.59
N LEU A 176 3.78 13.26 -1.02
CA LEU A 176 4.90 13.21 -1.96
C LEU A 176 6.04 12.36 -1.39
N VAL A 177 6.47 12.64 -0.17
CA VAL A 177 7.57 11.92 0.49
C VAL A 177 7.22 10.44 0.67
N LEU A 178 6.00 10.11 1.11
CA LEU A 178 5.58 8.73 1.28
C LEU A 178 5.48 7.98 -0.06
N PHE A 179 4.98 8.65 -1.10
CA PHE A 179 4.86 8.10 -2.46
C PHE A 179 6.22 7.79 -3.09
N LEU A 180 7.19 8.70 -2.95
CA LEU A 180 8.56 8.48 -3.39
C LEU A 180 9.25 7.39 -2.56
N SER A 181 9.00 7.36 -1.25
CA SER A 181 9.65 6.42 -0.34
C SER A 181 9.20 4.97 -0.54
N TYR A 182 7.99 4.70 -1.04
CA TYR A 182 7.53 3.30 -1.17
C TYR A 182 6.91 2.94 -2.52
N PRO A 183 5.77 3.51 -2.97
CA PRO A 183 5.20 3.20 -4.28
C PRO A 183 6.19 3.23 -5.45
N ILE A 184 7.05 4.24 -5.56
CA ILE A 184 8.02 4.36 -6.67
C ILE A 184 9.05 3.24 -6.65
N ILE A 185 9.68 2.99 -5.51
CA ILE A 185 10.63 1.87 -5.37
C ILE A 185 9.94 0.56 -5.74
N LYS A 186 8.71 0.37 -5.24
CA LYS A 186 7.97 -0.86 -5.48
C LYS A 186 7.68 -1.07 -6.96
N LEU A 187 7.36 -0.01 -7.70
CA LEU A 187 7.20 -0.05 -9.15
C LEU A 187 8.49 -0.50 -9.83
N ILE A 188 9.63 0.14 -9.51
CA ILE A 188 10.94 -0.19 -10.09
C ILE A 188 11.24 -1.67 -9.86
N GLU A 189 11.09 -2.16 -8.62
CA GLU A 189 11.37 -3.56 -8.29
C GLU A 189 10.47 -4.55 -9.02
N ILE A 190 9.17 -4.26 -9.10
CA ILE A 190 8.22 -5.14 -9.78
C ILE A 190 8.53 -5.19 -11.27
N CYS A 191 8.81 -4.04 -11.90
CA CYS A 191 9.15 -3.98 -13.31
C CYS A 191 10.54 -4.56 -13.59
N SER A 192 11.46 -4.53 -12.61
CA SER A 192 12.75 -5.24 -12.67
C SER A 192 12.60 -6.75 -12.57
N GLY A 193 11.73 -7.24 -11.66
CA GLY A 193 11.48 -8.67 -11.46
C GLY A 193 10.49 -9.27 -12.46
N GLY A 194 9.73 -8.44 -13.18
CA GLY A 194 8.84 -8.81 -14.29
C GLY A 194 7.62 -9.68 -13.95
N LYS A 195 7.52 -10.26 -12.74
CA LYS A 195 6.48 -11.26 -12.38
C LYS A 195 6.35 -12.38 -13.43
N GLY A 196 7.48 -12.91 -13.90
CA GLY A 196 7.50 -13.92 -14.96
C GLY A 196 7.43 -13.37 -16.39
N LEU A 197 7.36 -12.03 -16.54
CA LEU A 197 7.59 -11.34 -17.81
C LEU A 197 9.05 -10.87 -17.91
N PRO A 198 9.56 -10.57 -19.12
CA PRO A 198 10.87 -9.97 -19.27
C PRO A 198 10.96 -8.60 -18.59
N GLN A 199 12.09 -8.34 -17.94
CA GLN A 199 12.41 -7.08 -17.28
C GLN A 199 12.13 -5.86 -18.19
N GLU A 200 11.53 -4.82 -17.63
CA GLU A 200 11.31 -3.54 -18.32
C GLU A 200 12.64 -2.81 -18.58
N ARG A 201 12.85 -2.36 -19.82
CA ARG A 201 14.14 -1.80 -20.27
C ARG A 201 14.60 -0.60 -19.43
N TRP A 202 13.68 0.30 -19.11
CA TRP A 202 13.96 1.51 -18.33
C TRP A 202 14.46 1.18 -16.91
N THR A 203 14.07 0.03 -16.35
CA THR A 203 14.51 -0.35 -15.01
C THR A 203 15.99 -0.72 -14.94
N LYS A 204 16.63 -1.04 -16.09
CA LYS A 204 18.06 -1.37 -16.15
C LYS A 204 18.96 -0.21 -15.73
N PHE A 205 18.48 1.03 -15.85
CA PHE A 205 19.16 2.22 -15.33
C PHE A 205 19.33 2.14 -13.80
N PHE A 206 18.32 1.65 -13.10
CA PHE A 206 18.32 1.53 -11.64
C PHE A 206 18.93 0.20 -11.18
N MET A 207 18.64 -0.88 -11.90
CA MET A 207 18.94 -2.24 -11.48
C MET A 207 19.17 -3.15 -12.68
N SER A 208 20.41 -3.64 -12.84
CA SER A 208 20.74 -4.50 -13.99
C SER A 208 20.04 -5.86 -13.94
N HIS A 209 19.88 -6.43 -12.74
CA HIS A 209 19.18 -7.69 -12.48
C HIS A 209 18.47 -7.62 -11.11
N TYR A 210 17.34 -8.31 -10.96
CA TYR A 210 16.53 -8.28 -9.72
C TYR A 210 17.29 -8.66 -8.43
N ASP A 211 18.38 -9.43 -8.54
CA ASP A 211 19.22 -9.79 -7.39
C ASP A 211 19.95 -8.60 -6.76
N LYS A 212 20.12 -7.50 -7.51
CA LYS A 212 20.71 -6.26 -7.01
C LYS A 212 19.71 -5.37 -6.25
N ARG A 213 18.47 -5.82 -6.04
CA ARG A 213 17.41 -5.03 -5.37
C ARG A 213 17.81 -4.47 -4.01
N PHE A 214 18.57 -5.21 -3.21
CA PHE A 214 18.98 -4.75 -1.87
C PHE A 214 19.96 -3.57 -1.97
N SER A 215 20.99 -3.69 -2.81
CA SER A 215 21.93 -2.60 -3.08
C SER A 215 21.23 -1.39 -3.72
N PHE A 216 20.30 -1.64 -4.64
CA PHE A 216 19.46 -0.59 -5.23
C PHE A 216 18.66 0.17 -4.16
N ARG A 217 17.94 -0.52 -3.27
CA ARG A 217 17.16 0.11 -2.21
C ARG A 217 18.01 1.04 -1.34
N ILE A 218 19.17 0.57 -0.90
CA ILE A 218 20.06 1.35 -0.02
C ILE A 218 20.51 2.63 -0.73
N LYS A 219 21.03 2.51 -1.96
CA LYS A 219 21.43 3.66 -2.77
C LYS A 219 20.25 4.62 -2.98
N TYR A 220 19.08 4.08 -3.31
CA TYR A 220 17.88 4.86 -3.51
C TYR A 220 17.49 5.65 -2.26
N TYR A 221 17.42 5.03 -1.08
CA TYR A 221 17.01 5.74 0.13
C TYR A 221 18.04 6.76 0.61
N VAL A 222 19.35 6.54 0.39
CA VAL A 222 20.38 7.56 0.65
C VAL A 222 20.17 8.76 -0.27
N THR A 223 20.08 8.53 -1.58
CA THR A 223 19.85 9.60 -2.57
C THR A 223 18.53 10.32 -2.32
N LEU A 224 17.45 9.59 -2.01
CA LEU A 224 16.15 10.17 -1.71
C LEU A 224 16.19 11.01 -0.42
N SER A 225 16.84 10.52 0.64
CA SER A 225 16.94 11.28 1.90
C SER A 225 17.66 12.60 1.71
N ILE A 226 18.78 12.60 0.97
CA ILE A 226 19.53 13.82 0.62
C ILE A 226 18.68 14.73 -0.26
N GLY A 227 18.07 14.20 -1.32
CA GLY A 227 17.24 14.96 -2.26
C GLY A 227 16.03 15.62 -1.59
N ILE A 228 15.32 14.89 -0.73
CA ILE A 228 14.20 15.42 0.04
C ILE A 228 14.69 16.48 1.04
N CYS A 229 15.85 16.29 1.69
CA CYS A 229 16.41 17.28 2.61
C CYS A 229 16.69 18.61 1.89
N LEU A 230 17.40 18.56 0.76
CA LEU A 230 17.70 19.74 -0.04
C LEU A 230 16.43 20.42 -0.56
N PHE A 231 15.45 19.63 -1.01
CA PHE A 231 14.16 20.14 -1.46
C PHE A 231 13.36 20.84 -0.35
N LEU A 232 13.33 20.29 0.86
CA LEU A 232 12.65 20.89 2.01
C LEU A 232 13.33 22.18 2.48
N LEU A 233 14.68 22.20 2.49
CA LEU A 233 15.46 23.41 2.77
C LEU A 233 15.17 24.51 1.76
N TYR A 234 15.10 24.17 0.46
CA TYR A 234 14.75 25.10 -0.60
C TYR A 234 13.32 25.68 -0.42
N LEU A 235 12.36 24.84 -0.03
CA LEU A 235 10.99 25.28 0.26
C LEU A 235 10.83 26.01 1.60
N GLY A 236 11.89 26.11 2.43
CA GLY A 236 11.80 26.65 3.79
C GLY A 236 10.85 25.86 4.70
N THR A 237 10.62 24.57 4.40
CA THR A 237 9.71 23.69 5.16
C THR A 237 10.48 22.80 6.14
N SER A 238 9.80 22.26 7.15
CA SER A 238 10.38 21.36 8.14
C SER A 238 11.11 20.17 7.52
N ILE A 239 12.41 20.03 7.83
CA ILE A 239 13.24 18.88 7.42
C ILE A 239 12.83 17.56 8.07
N GLN A 240 11.90 17.57 9.02
CA GLN A 240 11.43 16.36 9.71
C GLN A 240 10.79 15.34 8.76
N PHE A 241 10.29 15.76 7.59
CA PHE A 241 9.80 14.82 6.57
C PHE A 241 10.89 13.88 6.03
N CYS A 242 12.18 14.21 6.17
CA CYS A 242 13.30 13.31 5.86
C CYS A 242 13.33 12.04 6.72
N ILE A 243 12.64 12.01 7.87
CA ILE A 243 12.59 10.83 8.73
C ILE A 243 11.97 9.63 7.99
N ILE A 244 11.02 9.84 7.07
CA ILE A 244 10.37 8.74 6.34
C ILE A 244 11.36 7.97 5.43
N PRO A 245 12.05 8.61 4.46
CA PRO A 245 13.02 7.89 3.63
C PRO A 245 14.22 7.39 4.46
N PHE A 246 14.62 8.10 5.51
CA PHE A 246 15.67 7.66 6.41
C PHE A 246 15.28 6.42 7.23
N TYR A 247 14.04 6.33 7.70
CA TYR A 247 13.49 5.14 8.36
C TYR A 247 13.61 3.91 7.45
N PHE A 248 13.23 4.05 6.18
CA PHE A 248 13.37 2.95 5.24
C PHE A 248 14.84 2.60 4.96
N PHE A 249 15.73 3.58 4.89
CA PHE A 249 17.18 3.33 4.80
C PHE A 249 17.66 2.44 5.95
N LEU A 250 17.35 2.80 7.20
CA LEU A 250 17.71 2.01 8.39
C LEU A 250 17.11 0.60 8.33
N LEU A 251 15.84 0.49 7.93
CA LEU A 251 15.17 -0.80 7.76
C LEU A 251 15.88 -1.68 6.73
N ARG A 252 16.48 -1.11 5.68
CA ARG A 252 17.22 -1.87 4.65
C ARG A 252 18.65 -2.19 5.05
N LEU A 253 19.31 -1.36 5.85
CA LEU A 253 20.63 -1.70 6.41
C LEU A 253 20.58 -3.00 7.22
N GLY A 254 19.55 -3.16 8.06
CA GLY A 254 19.33 -4.41 8.80
C GLY A 254 19.08 -5.65 7.93
N GLN A 255 18.74 -5.46 6.65
CA GLN A 255 18.48 -6.54 5.70
C GLN A 255 19.70 -6.93 4.86
N VAL A 256 20.78 -6.15 4.88
CA VAL A 256 22.02 -6.45 4.13
C VAL A 256 22.65 -7.76 4.58
N ASN A 257 22.60 -8.01 5.90
CA ASN A 257 23.22 -9.17 6.53
C ASN A 257 22.27 -10.36 6.67
N MET A 258 21.01 -10.23 6.21
CA MET A 258 20.08 -11.35 6.24
C MET A 258 20.42 -12.32 5.10
N PRO A 259 20.45 -13.64 5.37
CA PRO A 259 20.68 -14.62 4.32
C PRO A 259 19.66 -14.39 3.21
N LYS A 260 20.16 -14.34 1.96
CA LYS A 260 19.32 -14.19 0.78
C LYS A 260 18.38 -15.39 0.75
N LEU A 261 17.16 -15.22 1.26
CA LEU A 261 16.09 -16.18 1.04
C LEU A 261 15.98 -16.31 -0.47
N GLY A 262 16.29 -17.51 -0.97
CA GLY A 262 16.31 -17.81 -2.40
C GLY A 262 15.05 -17.24 -3.04
N ALA A 263 15.24 -16.52 -4.16
CA ALA A 263 14.11 -16.15 -5.00
C ALA A 263 13.37 -17.45 -5.34
N ARG A 264 12.20 -17.65 -4.75
CA ARG A 264 11.25 -18.66 -5.21
C ARG A 264 10.48 -18.07 -6.37
#